data_AF-A0A8J4GK16-F1
#
_entry.id   AF-A0A8J4GK16-F1
#
_cell.length_a   1.000
_cell.length_b   1.000
_cell.length_c   1.000
_cell.angle_alpha   90.00
_cell.angle_beta   90.00
_cell.angle_gamma   90.00
#
_symmetry.space_group_name_H-M   'P 1'
#
loop_
_entity.id
_entity.type
_entity.pdbx_description
1 polymer ?
#
loop_
_entity_poly.entity_id
_entity_poly.type
_entity_poly.pdbx_seq_one_letter_code
_entity_poly.pdbx_strand_id
1 'polypeptide(L)'
;MGCFSSMCRKLVVGILSLLKVGISIAIIIIVAIHLYKTDITWRKGDLPEVKPTCLMMGSVKGSSVCEYTFAVCGVSMLLSLMTSVLMCITCDLCGLGSWIEFGVAGLQTAWWVVAAIVISKNVRDSNNYQGVGLPNEGWRDAVAVMSWASAAASFLCALIFLCQACKCLAKACSCCCGGDDSSHGGKRNSV
;
A
#
# COMPACT_ATOMS: atom_id res chain seq x y z
N MET A 1 -22.74 -20.52 11.17
CA MET A 1 -22.52 -19.08 10.88
C MET A 1 -21.14 -18.74 10.27
N GLY A 2 -20.21 -19.69 10.06
CA GLY A 2 -18.84 -19.37 9.59
C GLY A 2 -18.67 -19.04 8.10
N CYS A 3 -19.47 -19.62 7.19
CA CYS A 3 -19.25 -19.46 5.75
C CYS A 3 -19.54 -18.06 5.23
N PHE A 4 -20.61 -17.40 5.72
CA PHE A 4 -20.99 -16.06 5.25
C PHE A 4 -19.95 -15.00 5.64
N SER A 5 -19.37 -15.10 6.86
CA SER A 5 -18.29 -14.21 7.30
C SER A 5 -16.99 -14.41 6.50
N SER A 6 -16.72 -15.62 6.00
CA SER A 6 -15.54 -15.90 5.17
C SER A 6 -15.69 -15.32 3.76
N MET A 7 -16.87 -15.50 3.15
CA MET A 7 -17.16 -14.95 1.82
C MET A 7 -17.17 -13.42 1.82
N CYS A 8 -17.89 -12.80 2.76
CA CYS A 8 -17.97 -11.34 2.88
C CYS A 8 -16.58 -10.72 3.09
N ARG A 9 -15.70 -11.39 3.85
CA ARG A 9 -14.32 -10.96 4.08
C ARG A 9 -13.46 -11.04 2.81
N LYS A 10 -13.49 -12.15 2.08
CA LYS A 10 -12.76 -12.28 0.80
C LYS A 10 -13.22 -11.21 -0.19
N LEU A 11 -14.51 -10.93 -0.21
CA LEU A 11 -15.11 -9.89 -1.05
C LEU A 11 -14.63 -8.49 -0.62
N VAL A 12 -14.64 -8.15 0.67
CA VAL A 12 -14.14 -6.86 1.19
C VAL A 12 -12.65 -6.68 0.88
N VAL A 13 -11.82 -7.71 1.11
CA VAL A 13 -10.38 -7.65 0.78
C VAL A 13 -10.18 -7.47 -0.73
N GLY A 14 -10.95 -8.18 -1.55
CA GLY A 14 -10.93 -8.02 -3.01
C GLY A 14 -11.29 -6.59 -3.45
N ILE A 15 -12.37 -6.02 -2.89
CA ILE A 15 -12.78 -4.64 -3.17
C ILE A 15 -11.71 -3.64 -2.72
N LEU A 16 -11.12 -3.81 -1.52
CA LEU A 16 -10.07 -2.92 -1.04
C LEU A 16 -8.80 -2.99 -1.90
N SER A 17 -8.44 -4.17 -2.40
CA SER A 17 -7.34 -4.34 -3.35
C SER A 17 -7.63 -3.67 -4.69
N LEU A 18 -8.84 -3.81 -5.23
CA LEU A 18 -9.26 -3.11 -6.45
C LEU A 18 -9.28 -1.59 -6.26
N LEU A 19 -9.76 -1.11 -5.12
CA LEU A 19 -9.76 0.31 -4.78
C LEU A 19 -8.33 0.86 -4.71
N LYS A 20 -7.39 0.13 -4.10
CA LYS A 20 -5.97 0.52 -4.05
C LYS A 20 -5.34 0.65 -5.43
N VAL A 21 -5.60 -0.31 -6.31
CA VAL A 21 -5.11 -0.28 -7.69
C VAL A 21 -5.75 0.90 -8.43
N GLY A 22 -7.06 1.09 -8.27
CA GLY A 22 -7.80 2.21 -8.87
C GLY A 22 -7.28 3.56 -8.42
N ILE A 23 -7.04 3.76 -7.12
CA ILE A 23 -6.47 5.01 -6.58
C ILE A 23 -5.04 5.22 -7.11
N SER A 24 -4.21 4.17 -7.18
CA SER A 24 -2.85 4.30 -7.71
C SER A 24 -2.86 4.73 -9.19
N ILE A 25 -3.73 4.14 -10.01
CA ILE A 25 -3.92 4.54 -11.41
C ILE A 25 -4.44 5.97 -11.51
N ALA A 26 -5.41 6.35 -10.67
CA ALA A 26 -5.96 7.71 -10.65
C ALA A 26 -4.88 8.75 -10.30
N ILE A 27 -4.05 8.48 -9.28
CA ILE A 27 -2.93 9.35 -8.91
C ILE A 27 -1.95 9.48 -10.09
N ILE A 28 -1.59 8.37 -10.75
CA ILE A 28 -0.71 8.38 -11.93
C ILE A 28 -1.29 9.26 -13.04
N ILE A 29 -2.58 9.11 -13.35
CA ILE A 29 -3.25 9.89 -14.39
C ILE A 29 -3.28 11.39 -14.03
N ILE A 30 -3.65 11.72 -12.79
CA ILE A 30 -3.69 13.12 -12.32
C ILE A 30 -2.29 13.74 -12.39
N VAL A 31 -1.26 13.01 -11.96
CA VAL A 31 0.13 13.48 -12.01
C VAL A 31 0.60 13.64 -13.47
N ALA A 32 0.28 12.68 -14.34
CA ALA A 32 0.68 12.74 -15.75
C ALA A 32 0.01 13.90 -16.50
N ILE A 33 -1.27 14.17 -16.24
CA ILE A 33 -2.04 15.19 -16.97
C ILE A 33 -1.83 16.58 -16.38
N HIS A 34 -1.89 16.73 -15.05
CA HIS A 34 -1.94 18.04 -14.41
C HIS A 34 -0.59 18.54 -13.88
N LEU A 35 0.36 17.64 -13.61
CA LEU A 35 1.65 18.01 -13.02
C LEU A 35 2.83 17.99 -14.00
N TYR A 36 2.64 17.42 -15.20
CA TYR A 36 3.66 17.39 -16.25
C TYR A 36 3.48 18.56 -17.19
N LYS A 37 4.17 19.68 -16.90
CA LYS A 37 4.30 20.78 -17.86
C LYS A 37 5.68 20.70 -18.49
N THR A 38 5.74 20.48 -19.80
CA THR A 38 7.00 20.55 -20.54
C THR A 38 7.25 22.01 -20.91
N ASP A 39 8.06 22.70 -20.12
CA ASP A 39 8.58 24.01 -20.52
C ASP A 39 9.71 23.79 -21.53
N ILE A 40 9.44 24.14 -22.80
CA ILE A 40 10.44 24.11 -23.86
C ILE A 40 11.20 25.44 -23.81
N THR A 41 12.25 25.50 -23.00
CA THR A 41 13.13 26.67 -22.97
C THR A 41 14.07 26.65 -24.17
N TRP A 42 13.76 27.44 -25.20
CA TRP A 42 14.65 27.66 -26.34
C TRP A 42 15.82 28.56 -25.92
N ARG A 43 16.96 27.97 -25.55
CA ARG A 43 18.22 28.72 -25.49
C ARG A 43 18.77 28.85 -26.91
N LYS A 44 19.01 30.10 -27.35
CA LYS A 44 19.68 30.37 -28.64
C LYS A 44 21.07 29.72 -28.64
N GLY A 45 21.23 28.63 -29.41
CA GLY A 45 22.54 28.03 -29.71
C GLY A 45 22.78 26.61 -29.18
N ASP A 46 21.90 26.09 -28.32
CA ASP A 46 22.01 24.71 -27.77
C ASP A 46 20.81 23.85 -28.16
N LEU A 47 21.01 22.53 -28.18
CA LEU A 47 19.95 21.52 -28.35
C LEU A 47 18.82 21.78 -27.34
N PRO A 48 17.54 21.61 -27.72
CA PRO A 48 16.41 21.85 -26.82
C PRO A 48 16.51 20.94 -25.59
N GLU A 49 16.88 21.52 -24.44
CA GLU A 49 16.92 20.82 -23.17
C GLU A 49 15.49 20.77 -22.61
N VAL A 50 14.79 19.66 -22.86
CA VAL A 50 13.46 19.41 -22.32
C VAL A 50 13.61 19.06 -20.85
N LYS A 51 13.49 20.06 -19.95
CA LYS A 51 13.43 19.79 -18.50
C LYS A 51 11.97 19.55 -18.11
N PRO A 52 11.62 18.34 -17.66
CA PRO A 52 10.30 18.11 -17.08
C PRO A 52 10.21 18.87 -15.76
N THR A 53 9.48 19.98 -15.74
CA THR A 53 9.21 20.77 -14.54
C THR A 53 7.94 20.24 -13.88
N CYS A 54 8.12 19.52 -12.77
CA CYS A 54 7.02 19.10 -11.91
C CYS A 54 6.41 20.34 -11.24
N LEU A 55 5.13 20.62 -11.48
CA LEU A 55 4.40 21.76 -10.88
C LEU A 55 4.21 21.65 -9.36
N MET A 56 4.56 20.52 -8.74
CA MET A 56 4.67 20.39 -7.28
C MET A 56 6.04 20.92 -6.86
N MET A 57 6.07 22.20 -6.50
CA MET A 57 7.32 22.91 -6.21
C MET A 57 7.87 22.44 -4.87
N GLY A 58 8.85 21.52 -4.93
CA GLY A 58 9.58 21.00 -3.78
C GLY A 58 10.72 20.13 -4.29
N SER A 59 11.96 20.56 -4.07
CA SER A 59 13.12 19.72 -4.35
C SER A 59 13.49 18.98 -3.08
N VAL A 60 13.22 17.68 -3.03
CA VAL A 60 13.75 16.83 -1.97
C VAL A 60 15.14 16.41 -2.41
N LYS A 61 16.17 17.15 -1.97
CA LYS A 61 17.59 16.85 -2.29
C LYS A 61 17.86 16.61 -3.79
N GLY A 62 17.29 17.42 -4.69
CA GLY A 62 17.63 17.40 -6.11
C GLY A 62 16.79 16.51 -7.02
N SER A 63 15.84 15.72 -6.48
CA SER A 63 14.85 14.99 -7.28
C SER A 63 13.45 15.60 -7.13
N SER A 64 12.67 15.53 -8.20
CA SER A 64 11.33 16.11 -8.27
C SER A 64 10.31 15.26 -7.48
N VAL A 65 9.38 15.89 -6.76
CA VAL A 65 8.32 15.19 -6.01
C VAL A 65 7.45 14.30 -6.91
N CYS A 66 7.34 14.65 -8.20
CA CYS A 66 6.68 13.81 -9.21
C CYS A 66 7.38 12.46 -9.37
N GLU A 67 8.72 12.46 -9.54
CA GLU A 67 9.50 11.24 -9.70
C GLU A 67 9.37 10.32 -8.48
N TYR A 68 9.42 10.91 -7.27
CA TYR A 68 9.15 10.19 -6.03
C TYR A 68 7.74 9.56 -6.01
N THR A 69 6.71 10.31 -6.43
CA THR A 69 5.33 9.82 -6.46
C THR A 69 5.15 8.66 -7.44
N PHE A 70 5.78 8.75 -8.62
CA PHE A 70 5.82 7.64 -9.58
C PHE A 70 6.51 6.40 -9.02
N ALA A 71 7.67 6.58 -8.36
CA ALA A 71 8.37 5.47 -7.72
C ALA A 71 7.52 4.81 -6.63
N VAL A 72 6.86 5.60 -5.78
CA VAL A 72 5.96 5.10 -4.72
C VAL A 72 4.81 4.29 -5.30
N CYS A 73 4.17 4.77 -6.38
CA CYS A 73 3.08 4.06 -7.04
C CYS A 73 3.58 2.77 -7.71
N GLY A 74 4.71 2.82 -8.41
CA GLY A 74 5.30 1.65 -9.08
C GLY A 74 5.71 0.55 -8.09
N VAL A 75 6.39 0.91 -7.01
CA VAL A 75 6.75 -0.05 -5.94
C VAL A 75 5.49 -0.67 -5.31
N SER A 76 4.42 0.11 -5.13
CA SER A 76 3.16 -0.40 -4.59
C SER A 76 2.48 -1.42 -5.52
N MET A 77 2.52 -1.20 -6.84
CA MET A 77 2.03 -2.16 -7.83
C MET A 77 2.88 -3.45 -7.82
N LEU A 78 4.21 -3.30 -7.78
CA LEU A 78 5.13 -4.42 -7.76
C LEU A 78 4.95 -5.30 -6.51
N LEU A 79 4.84 -4.67 -5.33
CA LEU A 79 4.56 -5.38 -4.08
C LEU A 79 3.23 -6.14 -4.15
N SER A 80 2.20 -5.54 -4.75
CA SER A 80 0.89 -6.19 -4.92
C SER A 80 0.99 -7.41 -5.84
N LEU A 81 1.75 -7.30 -6.94
CA LEU A 81 2.00 -8.42 -7.84
C LEU A 81 2.79 -9.53 -7.15
N MET A 82 3.84 -9.19 -6.40
CA MET A 82 4.63 -10.14 -5.63
C MET A 82 3.79 -10.87 -4.59
N THR A 83 2.89 -10.18 -3.88
CA THR A 83 1.97 -10.86 -2.95
C THR A 83 1.05 -11.83 -3.65
N SER A 84 0.53 -11.48 -4.83
CA SER A 84 -0.32 -12.39 -5.60
C SER A 84 0.43 -13.64 -6.02
N VAL A 85 1.68 -13.49 -6.50
CA VAL A 85 2.53 -14.62 -6.88
C VAL A 85 2.87 -15.47 -5.66
N LEU A 86 3.22 -14.85 -4.54
CA LEU A 86 3.51 -15.55 -3.28
C LEU A 86 2.30 -16.35 -2.79
N MET A 87 1.07 -15.81 -2.87
CA MET A 87 -0.14 -16.56 -2.51
C MET A 87 -0.35 -17.78 -3.43
N CYS A 88 -0.06 -17.65 -4.72
CA CYS A 88 -0.15 -18.77 -5.66
C CYS A 88 0.89 -19.86 -5.36
N ILE A 89 2.09 -19.48 -4.90
CA ILE A 89 3.19 -20.43 -4.63
C ILE A 89 3.06 -21.07 -3.23
N THR A 90 2.58 -20.32 -2.24
CA THR A 90 2.58 -20.77 -0.83
C THR A 90 1.41 -21.67 -0.45
N CYS A 91 0.49 -21.99 -1.39
CA CYS A 91 -0.57 -23.00 -1.31
C CYS A 91 -0.79 -23.59 0.11
N ASP A 92 -1.47 -22.82 0.97
CA ASP A 92 -1.99 -23.24 2.28
C ASP A 92 -1.00 -23.95 3.24
N LEU A 93 0.29 -23.58 3.24
CA LEU A 93 1.20 -23.99 4.31
C LEU A 93 0.78 -23.38 5.66
N CYS A 94 -0.07 -24.12 6.39
CA CYS A 94 -0.40 -24.03 7.82
C CYS A 94 -0.34 -22.62 8.45
N GLY A 95 -1.09 -21.67 7.93
CA GLY A 95 -1.29 -20.35 8.58
C GLY A 95 -0.10 -19.38 8.49
N LEU A 96 1.01 -19.77 7.85
CA LEU A 96 2.13 -18.85 7.58
C LEU A 96 1.73 -17.76 6.57
N GLY A 97 0.82 -18.10 5.63
CA GLY A 97 0.29 -17.17 4.64
C GLY A 97 -0.30 -15.90 5.27
N SER A 98 -1.10 -16.02 6.34
CA SER A 98 -1.71 -14.87 7.01
C SER A 98 -0.70 -13.93 7.66
N TRP A 99 0.43 -14.46 8.15
CA TRP A 99 1.50 -13.65 8.73
C TRP A 99 2.29 -12.89 7.67
N ILE A 100 2.55 -13.52 6.53
CA ILE A 100 3.20 -12.86 5.38
C ILE A 100 2.28 -11.77 4.83
N GLU A 101 0.98 -12.05 4.68
CA GLU A 101 -0.03 -11.06 4.27
C GLU A 101 -0.08 -9.86 5.22
N PHE A 102 -0.07 -10.12 6.54
CA PHE A 102 0.00 -9.06 7.55
C PHE A 102 1.28 -8.23 7.40
N GLY A 103 2.43 -8.89 7.26
CA GLY A 103 3.74 -8.22 7.11
C GLY A 103 3.78 -7.32 5.89
N VAL A 104 3.32 -7.81 4.73
CA VAL A 104 3.31 -7.00 3.50
C VAL A 104 2.27 -5.88 3.57
N ALA A 105 1.08 -6.15 4.11
CA ALA A 105 0.08 -5.09 4.32
C ALA A 105 0.58 -4.01 5.29
N GLY A 106 1.30 -4.40 6.33
CA GLY A 106 1.96 -3.50 7.28
C GLY A 106 3.03 -2.65 6.62
N LEU A 107 3.94 -3.26 5.84
CA LEU A 107 4.97 -2.54 5.09
C LEU A 107 4.36 -1.56 4.08
N GLN A 108 3.33 -2.00 3.36
CA GLN A 108 2.61 -1.14 2.43
C GLN A 108 1.93 0.03 3.14
N THR A 109 1.37 -0.20 4.33
CA THR A 109 0.81 0.87 5.17
C THR A 109 1.89 1.88 5.58
N ALA A 110 3.00 1.41 6.14
CA ALA A 110 4.10 2.27 6.53
C ALA A 110 4.63 3.10 5.35
N TRP A 111 4.76 2.48 4.18
CA TRP A 111 5.18 3.13 2.95
C TRP A 111 4.22 4.24 2.51
N TRP A 112 2.91 3.97 2.48
CA TRP A 112 1.90 4.97 2.12
C TRP A 112 1.79 6.10 3.16
N VAL A 113 2.01 5.83 4.45
CA VAL A 113 2.04 6.88 5.47
C VAL A 113 3.21 7.82 5.25
N VAL A 114 4.41 7.29 4.97
CA VAL A 114 5.58 8.12 4.64
C VAL A 114 5.31 8.96 3.39
N ALA A 115 4.77 8.35 2.33
CA ALA A 115 4.40 9.06 1.12
C ALA A 115 3.37 10.17 1.38
N ALA A 116 2.32 9.89 2.16
CA ALA A 116 1.29 10.86 2.50
C ALA A 116 1.84 12.05 3.29
N ILE A 117 2.77 11.81 4.23
CA ILE A 117 3.45 12.88 4.98
C ILE A 117 4.29 13.74 4.05
N VAL A 118 5.08 13.13 3.15
CA VAL A 118 5.93 13.85 2.20
C VAL A 118 5.06 14.69 1.25
N ILE A 119 4.01 14.11 0.66
CA ILE A 119 3.08 14.81 -0.23
C ILE A 119 2.41 15.97 0.52
N SER A 120 1.86 15.72 1.71
CA SER A 120 1.16 16.73 2.50
C SER A 120 2.08 17.90 2.89
N LYS A 121 3.34 17.64 3.25
CA LYS A 121 4.33 18.69 3.51
C LYS A 121 4.58 19.55 2.28
N ASN A 122 4.83 18.92 1.12
CA ASN A 122 5.09 19.64 -0.13
C ASN A 122 3.87 20.44 -0.61
N VAL A 123 2.64 19.93 -0.42
CA VAL A 123 1.41 20.68 -0.72
C VAL A 123 1.29 21.92 0.18
N ARG A 124 1.51 21.78 1.49
CA ARG A 124 1.44 22.92 2.43
C ARG A 124 2.52 23.97 2.14
N ASP A 125 3.74 23.54 1.86
CA ASP A 125 4.82 24.46 1.49
C ASP A 125 4.46 25.21 0.20
N SER A 126 3.98 24.49 -0.82
CA SER A 126 3.58 25.10 -2.10
C SER A 126 2.43 26.12 -1.96
N ASN A 127 1.52 25.93 -1.00
CA ASN A 127 0.41 26.86 -0.76
C ASN A 127 0.83 28.09 0.06
N ASN A 128 1.84 27.96 0.93
CA ASN A 128 2.36 29.08 1.72
C ASN A 128 3.32 29.99 0.92
N TYR A 129 3.99 29.47 -0.10
CA TYR A 129 4.81 30.29 -1.02
C TYR A 129 3.91 31.05 -2.02
N GLN A 130 3.15 32.01 -1.51
CA GLN A 130 2.20 32.85 -2.25
C GLN A 130 2.88 33.81 -3.28
N GLY A 131 4.22 33.84 -3.34
CA GLY A 131 4.99 34.74 -4.20
C GLY A 131 5.31 34.25 -5.61
N VAL A 132 5.06 32.96 -5.93
CA VAL A 132 5.37 32.38 -7.26
C VAL A 132 4.14 32.24 -8.17
N GLY A 133 2.97 32.75 -7.78
CA GLY A 133 1.83 32.92 -8.68
C GLY A 133 1.18 31.64 -9.19
N LEU A 134 1.43 30.48 -8.57
CA LEU A 134 0.68 29.27 -8.91
C LEU A 134 -0.72 29.34 -8.31
N PRO A 135 -1.80 29.27 -9.12
CA PRO A 135 -3.17 29.27 -8.61
C PRO A 135 -3.37 28.09 -7.65
N ASN A 136 -4.07 28.36 -6.55
CA ASN A 136 -4.37 27.38 -5.52
C ASN A 136 -5.48 26.44 -6.05
N GLU A 137 -5.08 25.45 -6.84
CA GLU A 137 -6.02 24.55 -7.49
C GLU A 137 -6.27 23.30 -6.63
N GLY A 138 -7.55 22.97 -6.44
CA GLY A 138 -8.01 21.91 -5.53
C GLY A 138 -7.50 20.50 -5.84
N TRP A 139 -6.87 20.27 -7.00
CA TRP A 139 -6.25 18.98 -7.33
C TRP A 139 -5.05 18.66 -6.44
N ARG A 140 -4.33 19.65 -5.91
CA ARG A 140 -3.20 19.42 -4.97
C ARG A 140 -3.66 18.82 -3.65
N ASP A 141 -4.74 19.37 -3.10
CA ASP A 141 -5.36 18.85 -1.89
C ASP A 141 -6.01 17.48 -2.16
N ALA A 142 -6.60 17.28 -3.34
CA ALA A 142 -7.15 15.98 -3.72
C ALA A 142 -6.07 14.87 -3.69
N VAL A 143 -4.87 15.11 -4.22
CA VAL A 143 -3.76 14.13 -4.18
C VAL A 143 -3.33 13.83 -2.75
N ALA A 144 -3.24 14.85 -1.88
CA ALA A 144 -2.95 14.63 -0.47
C ALA A 144 -4.02 13.77 0.21
N VAL A 145 -5.31 14.08 0.00
CA VAL A 145 -6.44 13.31 0.55
C VAL A 145 -6.44 11.87 0.02
N MET A 146 -6.21 11.67 -1.28
CA MET A 146 -6.12 10.33 -1.87
C MET A 146 -4.97 9.50 -1.29
N SER A 147 -3.81 10.13 -1.01
CA SER A 147 -2.68 9.45 -0.39
C SER A 147 -2.99 8.98 1.05
N TRP A 148 -3.68 9.81 1.84
CA TRP A 148 -4.15 9.44 3.17
C TRP A 148 -5.24 8.38 3.14
N ALA A 149 -6.15 8.45 2.17
CA ALA A 149 -7.17 7.42 1.97
C ALA A 149 -6.52 6.06 1.67
N SER A 150 -5.49 6.02 0.82
CA SER A 150 -4.70 4.81 0.54
C SER A 150 -3.96 4.28 1.77
N ALA A 151 -3.40 5.16 2.59
CA ALA A 151 -2.76 4.78 3.85
C ALA A 151 -3.78 4.17 4.83
N ALA A 152 -4.95 4.80 5.00
CA ALA A 152 -6.01 4.32 5.87
C ALA A 152 -6.59 2.97 5.39
N ALA A 153 -6.82 2.81 4.08
CA ALA A 153 -7.24 1.55 3.50
C ALA A 153 -6.20 0.43 3.71
N SER A 154 -4.91 0.74 3.56
CA SER A 154 -3.82 -0.20 3.85
C SER A 154 -3.80 -0.62 5.31
N PHE A 155 -3.94 0.34 6.22
CA PHE A 155 -3.96 0.09 7.65
C PHE A 155 -5.14 -0.80 8.05
N LEU A 156 -6.33 -0.54 7.50
CA LEU A 156 -7.51 -1.35 7.76
C LEU A 156 -7.33 -2.79 7.26
N CYS A 157 -6.72 -2.99 6.08
CA CYS A 157 -6.33 -4.32 5.62
C CYS A 157 -5.36 -5.01 6.59
N ALA A 158 -4.32 -4.30 7.05
CA ALA A 158 -3.35 -4.84 7.98
C ALA A 158 -4.02 -5.29 9.29
N LEU A 159 -4.95 -4.50 9.85
CA LEU A 159 -5.70 -4.89 11.04
C LEU A 159 -6.56 -6.14 10.81
N ILE A 160 -7.21 -6.25 9.65
CA ILE A 160 -8.02 -7.44 9.32
C ILE A 160 -7.16 -8.70 9.24
N PHE A 161 -5.93 -8.61 8.71
CA PHE A 161 -4.98 -9.73 8.66
C PHE A 161 -4.40 -10.04 10.04
N LEU A 162 -4.08 -9.02 10.84
CA LEU A 162 -3.63 -9.20 12.22
C LEU A 162 -4.65 -9.96 13.06
N CYS A 163 -5.93 -9.56 12.99
CA CYS A 163 -7.00 -10.27 13.67
C CYS A 163 -7.13 -11.73 13.23
N GLN A 164 -6.74 -12.08 11.99
CA GLN A 164 -6.73 -13.47 11.52
C GLN A 164 -5.54 -14.23 12.08
N ALA A 165 -4.35 -13.66 12.00
CA ALA A 165 -3.14 -14.24 12.57
C ALA A 165 -3.34 -14.52 14.07
N CYS A 166 -3.93 -13.59 14.83
CA CYS A 166 -4.25 -13.77 16.24
C CYS A 166 -5.28 -14.90 16.48
N LYS A 167 -6.33 -15.02 15.65
CA LYS A 167 -7.31 -16.11 15.78
C LYS A 167 -6.73 -17.47 15.44
N CYS A 168 -5.84 -17.53 14.44
CA CYS A 168 -5.10 -18.73 14.09
C CYS A 168 -4.15 -19.14 15.21
N LEU A 169 -3.44 -18.19 15.84
CA LEU A 169 -2.63 -18.49 17.03
C LEU A 169 -3.47 -18.98 18.20
N ALA A 170 -4.60 -18.34 18.49
CA ALA A 170 -5.46 -18.76 19.60
C ALA A 170 -5.93 -20.22 19.43
N LYS A 171 -6.26 -20.64 18.20
CA LYS A 171 -6.63 -22.02 17.88
C LYS A 171 -5.43 -22.97 17.81
N ALA A 172 -4.30 -22.54 17.25
CA ALA A 172 -3.08 -23.33 17.21
C ALA A 172 -2.51 -23.58 18.62
N CYS A 173 -2.61 -22.60 19.54
CA CYS A 173 -2.30 -22.82 20.96
C CYS A 173 -3.23 -23.84 21.60
N SER A 174 -4.51 -23.93 21.21
CA SER A 174 -5.38 -25.02 21.70
C SER A 174 -5.01 -26.41 21.16
N CYS A 175 -4.36 -26.49 19.99
CA CYS A 175 -3.89 -27.77 19.43
C CYS A 175 -2.44 -28.12 19.80
N CYS A 176 -1.58 -27.14 20.11
CA CYS A 176 -0.18 -27.36 20.50
C CYS A 176 0.07 -27.30 22.02
N CYS A 177 -0.87 -26.78 22.82
CA CYS A 177 -0.84 -26.89 24.28
C CYS A 177 -1.76 -28.01 24.81
N GLY A 178 -2.32 -28.84 23.92
CA GLY A 178 -2.84 -30.15 24.29
C GLY A 178 -1.67 -31.09 24.55
N GLY A 179 -1.03 -30.92 25.70
CA GLY A 179 -0.15 -31.94 26.26
C GLY A 179 -0.98 -33.20 26.45
N ASP A 180 -0.71 -34.20 25.63
CA ASP A 180 -1.21 -35.56 25.81
C ASP A 180 -0.48 -36.17 27.02
N ASP A 181 -0.92 -35.77 28.22
CA ASP A 181 -0.81 -36.57 29.43
C ASP A 181 -1.73 -37.80 29.28
N SER A 182 -1.34 -38.73 28.39
CA SER A 182 -2.02 -40.00 28.17
C SER A 182 -1.10 -41.17 28.57
N SER A 183 -0.58 -41.11 29.79
CA SER A 183 -0.31 -42.33 30.56
C SER A 183 -1.63 -42.79 31.18
N HIS A 184 -2.32 -43.75 30.54
CA HIS A 184 -3.04 -44.78 31.28
C HIS A 184 -3.32 -46.02 30.43
N GLY A 185 -2.97 -47.18 30.98
CA GLY A 185 -2.85 -48.46 30.29
C GLY A 185 -4.14 -49.07 29.76
N GLY A 186 -3.98 -49.96 28.78
CA GLY A 186 -5.10 -50.65 28.14
C GLY A 186 -4.67 -51.84 27.29
N LYS A 187 -4.26 -52.91 27.96
CA LYS A 187 -4.30 -54.34 27.59
C LYS A 187 -4.15 -54.77 26.10
N ARG A 188 -3.16 -55.65 25.93
CA ARG A 188 -3.16 -56.86 25.07
C ARG A 188 -4.55 -57.26 24.56
N ASN A 189 -4.66 -57.58 23.27
CA ASN A 189 -5.22 -58.86 22.88
C ASN A 189 -4.62 -59.36 21.56
N SER A 190 -4.14 -60.60 21.65
CA SER A 190 -3.72 -61.47 20.57
C SER A 190 -4.91 -61.87 19.70
N VAL A 191 -4.68 -61.99 18.39
CA VAL A 191 -5.14 -63.13 17.57
C VAL A 191 -4.00 -63.48 16.63
#